data_AF-A0A916LW37-F1
#
_entry.id   AF-A0A916LW37-F1
#
_cell.length_a   1.000
_cell.length_b   1.000
_cell.length_c   1.000
_cell.angle_alpha   90.00
_cell.angle_beta   90.00
_cell.angle_gamma   90.00
#
_symmetry.space_group_name_H-M   'P 1'
#
loop_
_entity.id
_entity.type
_entity.pdbx_description
1 polymer ?
#
loop_
_entity_poly.entity_id
_entity_poly.type
_entity_poly.pdbx_seq_one_letter_code
_entity_poly.pdbx_strand_id
1 'polypeptide(L)'
;MKMQTVHKMISAIAICSIGFFSAPASAGPDESQKQMVKRVMQAKQKLQQAEAAKGEERHKLMGEHMQMMQENMEKMQAMKPRGGMSMQEHEEWMNQHQQLMQDMMDQMMDEHHMMMGMNCMSKAAGDTHKH
;
A
#
# COMPACT_ATOMS: atom_id res chain seq x y z
N MET A 1 42.10 26.81 -53.22
CA MET A 1 41.18 25.83 -52.58
C MET A 1 40.71 26.47 -51.28
N LYS A 2 39.42 26.72 -50.97
CA LYS A 2 38.13 26.14 -51.35
C LYS A 2 37.10 27.27 -51.41
N MET A 3 36.19 27.20 -52.38
CA MET A 3 35.18 28.21 -52.72
C MET A 3 33.93 28.13 -51.84
N GLN A 4 33.25 29.27 -51.72
CA GLN A 4 31.80 29.51 -51.87
C GLN A 4 30.85 28.42 -51.28
N THR A 5 29.81 28.77 -50.54
CA THR A 5 28.53 29.18 -51.15
C THR A 5 27.55 29.60 -50.05
N VAL A 6 26.95 30.76 -50.25
CA VAL A 6 25.81 31.30 -49.49
C VAL A 6 24.53 30.66 -50.04
N HIS A 7 23.50 30.52 -49.18
CA HIS A 7 22.08 30.21 -49.46
C HIS A 7 21.68 28.72 -49.38
N LYS A 8 20.73 28.41 -48.48
CA LYS A 8 19.33 28.12 -48.87
C LYS A 8 18.44 27.76 -47.66
N MET A 9 17.38 28.55 -47.53
CA MET A 9 16.00 28.13 -47.23
C MET A 9 15.62 27.65 -45.82
N ILE A 10 14.98 28.57 -45.11
CA ILE A 10 13.63 28.45 -44.51
C ILE A 10 12.94 27.10 -44.81
N SER A 11 12.64 26.33 -43.77
CA SER A 11 11.59 25.30 -43.75
C SER A 11 11.18 25.11 -42.29
N ALA A 12 10.10 25.75 -41.84
CA ALA A 12 8.71 25.29 -41.88
C ALA A 12 8.28 25.01 -40.44
N ILE A 13 7.52 25.96 -39.90
CA ILE A 13 6.81 25.87 -38.62
C ILE A 13 5.81 24.72 -38.74
N ALA A 14 6.07 23.62 -38.04
CA ALA A 14 5.05 22.61 -37.76
C ALA A 14 4.31 23.05 -36.48
N ILE A 15 3.17 23.71 -36.68
CA ILE A 15 2.13 23.81 -35.65
C ILE A 15 1.64 22.38 -35.41
N CYS A 16 2.28 21.67 -34.49
CA CYS A 16 1.63 20.56 -33.84
C CYS A 16 0.70 21.19 -32.81
N SER A 17 -0.55 21.35 -33.24
CA SER A 17 -1.71 21.41 -32.37
C SER A 17 -1.45 20.46 -31.20
N ILE A 18 -1.19 21.00 -30.01
CA ILE A 18 -1.30 20.21 -28.80
C ILE A 18 -2.79 19.90 -28.73
N GLY A 19 -3.15 18.78 -29.35
CA GLY A 19 -4.42 18.13 -29.15
C GLY A 19 -4.61 18.12 -27.66
N PHE A 20 -5.74 18.64 -27.23
CA PHE A 20 -6.26 18.41 -25.91
C PHE A 20 -6.22 16.90 -25.70
N PHE A 21 -5.14 16.40 -25.12
CA PHE A 21 -5.13 15.12 -24.45
C PHE A 21 -6.11 15.34 -23.31
N SER A 22 -7.39 15.13 -23.60
CA SER A 22 -8.28 14.56 -22.61
C SER A 22 -7.63 13.23 -22.31
N ALA A 23 -6.64 13.25 -21.40
CA ALA A 23 -6.26 12.06 -20.70
C ALA A 23 -7.60 11.47 -20.27
N PRO A 24 -7.89 10.18 -20.57
CA PRO A 24 -8.94 9.54 -19.83
C PRO A 24 -8.58 9.85 -18.38
N ALA A 25 -9.49 10.49 -17.66
CA ALA A 25 -9.39 10.55 -16.23
C ALA A 25 -9.43 9.08 -15.80
N SER A 26 -8.28 8.41 -15.85
CA SER A 26 -8.06 7.14 -15.21
C SER A 26 -8.32 7.51 -13.76
N ALA A 27 -9.53 7.20 -13.30
CA ALA A 27 -9.93 7.50 -11.96
C ALA A 27 -9.14 6.53 -11.08
N GLY A 28 -7.88 6.90 -10.83
CA GLY A 28 -7.01 6.25 -9.88
C GLY A 28 -7.68 6.21 -8.51
N PRO A 29 -7.00 5.60 -7.53
CA PRO A 29 -7.61 5.22 -6.26
C PRO A 29 -8.45 6.35 -5.69
N ASP A 30 -9.70 6.02 -5.35
CA ASP A 30 -10.55 7.01 -4.71
C ASP A 30 -9.97 7.41 -3.34
N GLU A 31 -10.46 8.50 -2.77
CA GLU A 31 -9.89 9.03 -1.53
C GLU A 31 -9.99 8.02 -0.37
N SER A 32 -11.02 7.16 -0.37
CA SER A 32 -11.18 6.12 0.65
C SER A 32 -10.10 5.05 0.52
N GLN A 33 -9.79 4.61 -0.70
CA GLN A 33 -8.71 3.66 -0.98
C GLN A 33 -7.35 4.25 -0.63
N LYS A 34 -7.09 5.53 -0.96
CA LYS A 34 -5.83 6.20 -0.59
C LYS A 34 -5.63 6.28 0.92
N GLN A 35 -6.69 6.62 1.65
CA GLN A 35 -6.63 6.64 3.11
C GLN A 35 -6.42 5.24 3.69
N MET A 36 -7.04 4.22 3.09
CA MET A 36 -6.86 2.85 3.51
C MET A 36 -5.42 2.38 3.29
N VAL A 37 -4.84 2.63 2.12
CA VAL A 37 -3.40 2.33 1.83
C VAL A 37 -2.50 2.91 2.92
N LYS A 38 -2.71 4.17 3.31
CA LYS A 38 -1.90 4.81 4.36
C LYS A 38 -2.04 4.10 5.71
N ARG A 39 -3.28 3.74 6.10
CA ARG A 39 -3.54 3.05 7.37
C ARG A 39 -2.95 1.65 7.40
N VAL A 40 -3.10 0.89 6.31
CA VAL A 40 -2.52 -0.45 6.16
C VAL A 40 -0.99 -0.38 6.22
N MET A 41 -0.37 0.62 5.58
CA MET A 41 1.08 0.83 5.67
C MET A 41 1.53 1.22 7.10
N GLN A 42 0.77 2.05 7.81
CA GLN A 42 1.06 2.40 9.21
C GLN A 42 0.98 1.19 10.13
N ALA A 43 -0.02 0.33 9.94
CA ALA A 43 -0.13 -0.93 10.66
C ALA A 43 1.10 -1.81 10.39
N LYS A 44 1.52 -1.94 9.12
CA LYS A 44 2.70 -2.73 8.73
C LYS A 44 3.99 -2.23 9.38
N GLN A 45 4.19 -0.91 9.39
CA GLN A 45 5.34 -0.30 10.07
C GLN A 45 5.34 -0.58 11.58
N LYS A 46 4.17 -0.57 12.22
CA LYS A 46 4.05 -0.92 13.64
C LYS A 46 4.40 -2.38 13.90
N LEU A 47 3.98 -3.29 13.01
CA LEU A 47 4.33 -4.70 13.09
C LEU A 47 5.85 -4.91 12.99
N GLN A 48 6.51 -4.22 12.05
CA GLN A 48 7.97 -4.26 11.90
C GLN A 48 8.70 -3.69 13.12
N GLN A 49 8.18 -2.63 13.75
CA GLN A 49 8.72 -2.12 15.01
C GLN A 49 8.58 -3.15 16.13
N ALA A 50 7.43 -3.83 16.20
CA ALA A 50 7.22 -4.89 17.18
C ALA A 50 8.16 -6.08 16.98
N GLU A 51 8.42 -6.46 15.72
CA GLU A 51 9.38 -7.52 15.37
C GLU A 51 10.80 -7.20 15.83
N ALA A 52 11.23 -5.95 15.65
CA ALA A 52 12.56 -5.47 16.05
C ALA A 52 12.68 -5.26 17.58
N ALA A 53 11.57 -5.01 18.27
CA ALA A 53 11.53 -4.77 19.71
C ALA A 53 11.62 -6.07 20.54
N LYS A 54 11.81 -5.92 21.86
CA LYS A 54 11.85 -7.05 22.81
C LYS A 54 11.04 -6.74 24.06
N GLY A 55 10.66 -7.79 24.79
CA GLY A 55 9.97 -7.66 26.08
C GLY A 55 8.68 -6.86 26.01
N GLU A 56 8.43 -6.02 27.02
CA GLU A 56 7.19 -5.24 27.14
C GLU A 56 6.94 -4.28 25.98
N GLU A 57 7.99 -3.69 25.40
CA GLU A 57 7.86 -2.79 24.25
C GLU A 57 7.29 -3.53 23.04
N ARG A 58 7.78 -4.75 22.78
CA ARG A 58 7.22 -5.61 21.73
C ARG A 58 5.75 -5.91 21.98
N HIS A 59 5.37 -6.27 23.21
CA HIS A 59 3.96 -6.54 23.57
C HIS A 59 3.07 -5.32 23.34
N LYS A 60 3.53 -4.12 23.75
CA LYS A 60 2.79 -2.87 23.53
C LYS A 60 2.59 -2.59 22.04
N LEU A 61 3.66 -2.67 21.25
CA LEU A 61 3.60 -2.41 19.81
C LEU A 61 2.71 -3.43 19.07
N MET A 62 2.73 -4.70 19.48
CA MET A 62 1.80 -5.72 18.98
C MET A 62 0.34 -5.38 19.32
N GLY A 63 0.06 -4.93 20.55
CA GLY A 63 -1.29 -4.48 20.94
C GLY A 63 -1.79 -3.31 20.09
N GLU A 64 -0.93 -2.32 19.84
CA GLU A 64 -1.24 -1.20 18.95
C GLU A 64 -1.48 -1.66 17.50
N HIS A 65 -0.66 -2.60 16.99
CA HIS A 65 -0.85 -3.18 15.67
C HIS A 65 -2.19 -3.92 15.54
N MET A 66 -2.53 -4.78 16.49
CA MET A 66 -3.81 -5.52 16.50
C MET A 66 -5.02 -4.58 16.50
N GLN A 67 -4.96 -3.49 17.29
CA GLN A 67 -6.02 -2.48 17.28
C GLN A 67 -6.15 -1.82 15.90
N MET A 68 -5.03 -1.43 15.28
CA MET A 68 -5.06 -0.86 13.94
C MET A 68 -5.58 -1.85 12.90
N MET A 69 -5.24 -3.13 13.00
CA MET A 69 -5.75 -4.18 12.11
C MET A 69 -7.27 -4.34 12.22
N GLN A 70 -7.81 -4.37 13.45
CA GLN A 70 -9.24 -4.41 13.67
C GLN A 70 -9.95 -3.21 13.04
N GLU A 71 -9.49 -2.00 13.33
CA GLU A 71 -10.08 -0.77 12.79
C GLU A 71 -9.99 -0.70 11.26
N ASN A 72 -8.90 -1.20 10.69
CA ASN A 72 -8.70 -1.25 9.23
C ASN A 72 -9.65 -2.26 8.59
N MET A 73 -9.88 -3.42 9.22
CA MET A 73 -10.82 -4.44 8.72
C MET A 73 -12.25 -3.90 8.69
N GLU A 74 -12.68 -3.24 9.75
CA GLU A 74 -14.02 -2.63 9.82
C GLU A 74 -14.23 -1.59 8.72
N LYS A 75 -13.23 -0.72 8.50
CA LYS A 75 -13.27 0.29 7.44
C LYS A 75 -13.22 -0.35 6.05
N MET A 76 -12.42 -1.40 5.86
CA MET A 76 -12.33 -2.14 4.60
C MET A 76 -13.68 -2.74 4.22
N GLN A 77 -14.34 -3.41 5.18
CA GLN A 77 -15.65 -4.01 4.97
C GLN A 77 -16.74 -2.98 4.63
N ALA A 78 -16.62 -1.76 5.17
CA ALA A 78 -17.54 -0.67 4.90
C ALA A 78 -17.30 0.04 3.56
N MET A 79 -16.12 -0.12 2.95
CA MET A 79 -15.78 0.50 1.67
C MET A 79 -16.62 -0.09 0.53
N LYS A 80 -17.11 0.79 -0.34
CA LYS A 80 -17.90 0.44 -1.53
C LYS A 80 -17.45 1.27 -2.71
N PRO A 81 -17.56 0.73 -3.94
CA PRO A 81 -17.31 1.52 -5.13
C PRO A 81 -18.30 2.69 -5.18
N ARG A 82 -17.82 3.87 -5.59
CA ARG A 82 -18.66 5.04 -5.88
C ARG A 82 -19.72 4.70 -6.92
N GLY A 83 -20.93 5.21 -6.71
CA GLY A 83 -22.02 5.09 -7.68
C GLY A 83 -21.70 5.83 -8.98
N GLY A 84 -22.16 5.29 -10.11
CA GLY A 84 -21.97 5.91 -11.43
C GLY A 84 -20.57 5.75 -12.03
N MET A 85 -19.70 4.92 -11.45
CA MET A 85 -18.44 4.52 -12.09
C MET A 85 -18.70 3.76 -13.39
N SER A 86 -17.80 3.96 -14.37
CA SER A 86 -17.73 3.10 -15.55
C SER A 86 -17.26 1.69 -15.18
N MET A 87 -17.44 0.73 -16.08
CA MET A 87 -17.01 -0.66 -15.85
C MET A 87 -15.50 -0.78 -15.61
N GLN A 88 -14.69 0.01 -16.33
CA GLN A 88 -13.24 -0.01 -16.15
C GLN A 88 -12.84 0.54 -14.77
N GLU A 89 -13.43 1.66 -14.35
CA GLU A 89 -13.14 2.23 -13.01
C GLU A 89 -13.61 1.30 -11.89
N HIS A 90 -14.72 0.58 -12.10
CA HIS A 90 -15.20 -0.43 -11.16
C HIS A 90 -14.21 -1.59 -11.04
N GLU A 91 -13.66 -2.09 -12.16
CA GLU A 91 -12.66 -3.14 -12.16
C GLU A 91 -11.35 -2.70 -11.49
N GLU A 92 -10.87 -1.49 -11.81
CA GLU A 92 -9.70 -0.89 -11.15
C GLU A 92 -9.92 -0.74 -9.63
N TRP A 93 -11.11 -0.32 -9.22
CA TRP A 93 -11.48 -0.24 -7.80
C TRP A 93 -11.45 -1.62 -7.14
N MET A 94 -12.01 -2.64 -7.78
CA MET A 94 -12.03 -4.02 -7.27
C MET A 94 -10.61 -4.60 -7.14
N ASN A 95 -9.73 -4.31 -8.10
CA ASN A 95 -8.34 -4.76 -8.07
C ASN A 95 -7.58 -4.13 -6.90
N GLN A 96 -7.74 -2.83 -6.67
CA GLN A 96 -7.12 -2.15 -5.53
C GLN A 96 -7.69 -2.61 -4.19
N HIS A 97 -9.01 -2.86 -4.12
CA HIS A 97 -9.64 -3.40 -2.92
C HIS A 97 -9.09 -4.80 -2.58
N GLN A 98 -8.94 -5.67 -3.58
CA GLN A 98 -8.33 -7.00 -3.39
C GLN A 98 -6.87 -6.91 -2.93
N GLN A 99 -6.08 -6.01 -3.54
CA GLN A 99 -4.69 -5.82 -3.13
C GLN A 99 -4.59 -5.37 -1.66
N LEU A 100 -5.44 -4.44 -1.24
CA LEU A 100 -5.47 -4.01 0.16
C LEU A 100 -5.87 -5.14 1.12
N MET A 101 -6.81 -6.00 0.74
CA MET A 101 -7.15 -7.18 1.54
C MET A 101 -5.98 -8.16 1.64
N GLN A 102 -5.24 -8.35 0.55
CA GLN A 102 -4.05 -9.19 0.55
C GLN A 102 -2.97 -8.63 1.48
N ASP A 103 -2.67 -7.33 1.41
CA ASP A 103 -1.69 -6.68 2.29
C ASP A 103 -2.07 -6.79 3.78
N MET A 104 -3.36 -6.81 4.09
CA MET A 104 -3.86 -7.02 5.46
C MET A 104 -3.75 -8.49 5.90
N MET A 105 -4.05 -9.43 5.02
CA MET A 105 -3.88 -10.87 5.29
C MET A 105 -2.41 -11.22 5.54
N ASP A 106 -1.50 -10.66 4.75
CA ASP A 106 -0.06 -10.87 4.92
C ASP A 106 0.40 -10.39 6.31
N GLN A 107 -0.04 -9.20 6.73
CA GLN A 107 0.25 -8.69 8.09
C GLN A 107 -0.31 -9.57 9.19
N MET A 108 -1.51 -10.12 9.02
CA MET A 108 -2.11 -11.03 9.99
C MET A 108 -1.31 -12.34 10.12
N MET A 109 -0.77 -12.85 9.01
CA MET A 109 0.10 -14.01 9.01
C MET A 109 1.43 -13.74 9.72
N ASP A 110 2.04 -12.59 9.45
CA ASP A 110 3.27 -12.15 10.10
C ASP A 110 3.07 -11.94 11.62
N GLU A 111 1.97 -11.31 12.01
CA GLU A 111 1.53 -11.20 13.41
C GLU A 111 1.40 -12.59 14.06
N HIS A 112 0.70 -13.52 13.39
CA HIS A 112 0.48 -14.86 13.92
C HIS A 112 1.80 -15.62 14.13
N HIS A 113 2.73 -15.54 13.17
CA HIS A 113 4.06 -16.12 13.31
C HIS A 113 4.77 -15.56 14.54
N MET A 114 4.77 -14.23 14.70
CA MET A 114 5.39 -13.58 15.84
C MET A 114 4.79 -14.01 17.18
N MET A 115 3.47 -14.10 17.27
CA MET A 115 2.79 -14.57 18.49
C MET A 115 3.15 -16.02 18.83
N MET A 116 3.21 -16.90 17.82
CA MET A 116 3.61 -18.30 18.03
C MET A 116 5.07 -18.40 18.51
N GLY A 117 5.98 -17.63 17.93
CA GLY A 117 7.38 -17.56 18.40
C GLY A 117 7.49 -17.06 19.85
N MET A 118 6.65 -16.09 20.23
CA MET A 118 6.60 -15.54 21.59
C MET A 118 6.09 -16.57 22.61
N ASN A 119 5.04 -17.33 22.26
CA ASN A 119 4.50 -18.39 23.11
C ASN A 119 5.50 -19.56 23.30
N CYS A 120 6.24 -19.93 22.26
CA CYS A 120 7.30 -20.96 22.36
C CYS A 120 8.45 -20.52 23.27
N MET A 121 8.89 -19.26 23.18
CA MET A 121 9.95 -18.69 24.05
C MET A 121 9.51 -18.62 25.52
N SER A 122 8.26 -18.22 25.78
CA SER A 122 7.69 -18.18 27.14
C SER A 122 7.64 -19.58 27.79
N LYS A 123 7.28 -20.62 27.02
CA LYS A 123 7.25 -22.00 27.52
C LYS A 123 8.66 -22.55 27.82
N ALA A 124 9.66 -22.23 27.00
CA ALA A 124 11.05 -22.66 27.21
C ALA A 124 11.70 -22.00 28.45
N ALA A 125 11.36 -20.74 28.76
CA ALA A 125 11.86 -20.06 29.94
C ALA A 125 11.27 -20.61 31.26
N GLY A 126 10.07 -21.22 31.22
CA GLY A 126 9.41 -21.79 32.40
C GLY A 126 9.94 -23.15 32.87
N ASP A 127 10.64 -23.91 32.01
CA ASP A 127 11.08 -25.28 32.31
C ASP A 127 12.50 -25.38 32.93
N THR A 128 13.22 -24.27 33.12
CA THR A 128 14.56 -24.28 33.74
C THR A 128 14.56 -24.26 35.27
N HIS A 129 13.40 -24.38 35.93
CA HIS A 129 13.26 -24.31 37.39
C HIS A 129 12.82 -25.60 38.09
N LYS A 130 13.02 -26.77 37.46
CA LYS A 130 12.89 -28.07 38.13
C LYS A 130 13.92 -29.07 37.64
N HIS A 131 15.05 -29.17 38.33
CA HIS A 131 15.69 -30.44 38.68
C HIS A 131 16.67 -30.26 39.84
#